data_AF-A0A2E9YPH5-F1
#
_entry.id   AF-A0A2E9YPH5-F1
#
_cell.length_a   1.000
_cell.length_b   1.000
_cell.length_c   1.000
_cell.angle_alpha   90.00
_cell.angle_beta   90.00
_cell.angle_gamma   90.00
#
_symmetry.space_group_name_H-M   'P 1'
#
loop_
_entity.id
_entity.type
_entity.pdbx_description
1 polymer ?
#
loop_
_entity_poly.entity_id
_entity_poly.type
_entity_poly.pdbx_seq_one_letter_code
_entity_poly.pdbx_strand_id
1 'polypeptide(L)'
;IKLDCDGDTLLLEVDAKGPACHTGEDSCFNTELPDLGNCNFIGADTNRNIFMDLFSIIEDRKLNPKNASYTNKLFNEGVSRIAQKVVEEAGETAIAGVTGQKEELASEISDLIYHVFVLISANNMSLEQVFQELSTRRESGK
;
A
#
# COMPACT_ATOMS: atom_id res chain seq x y z
N ILE A 1 7.66 -20.29 -12.41
CA ILE A 1 6.97 -21.56 -12.10
C ILE A 1 7.60 -22.14 -10.85
N LYS A 2 6.83 -22.38 -9.81
CA LYS A 2 7.27 -23.01 -8.55
C LYS A 2 6.45 -24.30 -8.33
N LEU A 3 7.02 -25.27 -7.65
CA LEU A 3 6.36 -26.50 -7.21
C LEU A 3 6.14 -26.40 -5.70
N ASP A 4 5.09 -27.01 -5.17
CA ASP A 4 4.91 -27.19 -3.73
C ASP A 4 5.87 -28.24 -3.12
N CYS A 5 5.70 -28.52 -1.83
CA CYS A 5 6.67 -29.31 -1.06
C CYS A 5 6.54 -30.83 -1.27
N ASP A 6 5.37 -31.33 -1.62
CA ASP A 6 5.08 -32.73 -1.94
C ASP A 6 4.92 -33.00 -3.44
N GLY A 7 4.95 -31.95 -4.26
CA GLY A 7 5.09 -32.05 -5.71
C GLY A 7 3.79 -32.28 -6.46
N ASP A 8 2.65 -32.01 -5.84
CA ASP A 8 1.34 -32.20 -6.46
C ASP A 8 0.70 -30.90 -6.98
N THR A 9 1.27 -29.73 -6.66
CA THR A 9 0.77 -28.42 -7.10
C THR A 9 1.85 -27.55 -7.74
N LEU A 10 1.50 -26.91 -8.86
CA LEU A 10 2.32 -25.91 -9.55
C LEU A 10 1.78 -24.49 -9.34
N LEU A 11 2.66 -23.56 -8.94
CA LEU A 11 2.40 -22.12 -8.93
C LEU A 11 2.99 -21.45 -10.17
N LEU A 12 2.11 -20.85 -10.97
CA LEU A 12 2.46 -20.06 -12.15
C LEU A 12 2.26 -18.57 -11.85
N GLU A 13 3.35 -17.81 -11.90
CA GLU A 13 3.32 -16.35 -11.82
C GLU A 13 3.35 -15.80 -13.24
N VAL A 14 2.36 -14.99 -13.59
CA VAL A 14 2.09 -14.53 -14.97
C VAL A 14 1.76 -13.04 -14.98
N ASP A 15 2.19 -12.34 -16.03
CA ASP A 15 1.77 -10.97 -16.34
C ASP A 15 0.45 -11.02 -17.13
N ALA A 16 -0.66 -10.69 -16.49
CA ALA A 16 -1.99 -10.75 -17.10
C ALA A 16 -2.18 -9.65 -18.17
N LYS A 17 -2.55 -10.05 -19.40
CA LYS A 17 -2.89 -9.12 -20.48
C LYS A 17 -4.42 -8.95 -20.57
N GLY A 18 -4.99 -8.30 -19.55
CA GLY A 18 -6.43 -8.09 -19.40
C GLY A 18 -7.03 -8.90 -18.25
N PRO A 19 -8.34 -8.74 -17.98
CA PRO A 19 -9.00 -9.38 -16.84
C PRO A 19 -8.97 -10.91 -17.01
N ALA A 20 -8.59 -11.62 -15.95
CA ALA A 20 -8.56 -13.08 -15.96
C ALA A 20 -9.96 -13.69 -15.89
N CYS A 21 -10.94 -12.96 -15.34
CA CYS A 21 -12.30 -13.44 -15.21
C CYS A 21 -13.17 -13.08 -16.43
N HIS A 22 -14.05 -14.02 -16.80
CA HIS A 22 -15.06 -13.82 -17.85
C HIS A 22 -16.09 -12.72 -17.55
N THR A 23 -16.18 -12.24 -16.30
CA THR A 23 -17.03 -11.10 -15.90
C THR A 23 -16.36 -9.75 -16.10
N GLY A 24 -15.07 -9.71 -16.45
CA GLY A 24 -14.26 -8.49 -16.51
C GLY A 24 -13.49 -8.17 -15.23
N GLU A 25 -13.60 -9.01 -14.20
CA GLU A 25 -12.84 -8.89 -12.95
C GLU A 25 -11.42 -9.47 -13.08
N ASP A 26 -10.50 -9.02 -12.21
CA ASP A 26 -9.09 -9.43 -12.24
C ASP A 26 -8.85 -10.88 -11.77
N SER A 27 -9.81 -11.46 -11.03
CA SER A 27 -9.73 -12.82 -10.51
C SER A 27 -11.08 -13.52 -10.58
N CYS A 28 -11.05 -14.84 -10.82
CA CYS A 28 -12.24 -15.70 -10.72
C CYS A 28 -12.72 -15.87 -9.27
N PHE A 29 -11.88 -15.57 -8.27
CA PHE A 29 -12.15 -15.81 -6.85
C PHE A 29 -12.55 -14.52 -6.12
N ASN A 30 -13.51 -13.76 -6.68
CA ASN A 30 -13.99 -12.49 -6.11
C ASN A 30 -15.35 -12.62 -5.39
N THR A 31 -15.84 -13.84 -5.14
CA THR A 31 -17.11 -14.07 -4.43
C THR A 31 -16.82 -14.40 -2.97
N GLU A 32 -17.25 -13.51 -2.06
CA GLU A 32 -17.25 -13.80 -0.63
C GLU A 32 -18.32 -14.85 -0.31
N LEU A 33 -17.91 -15.96 0.32
CA LEU A 33 -18.84 -17.03 0.73
C LEU A 33 -19.51 -16.65 2.06
N PRO A 34 -20.84 -16.56 2.13
CA PRO A 34 -21.56 -15.97 3.26
C PRO A 34 -21.61 -16.84 4.53
N ASP A 35 -21.12 -18.09 4.51
CA ASP A 35 -21.33 -19.06 5.60
C ASP A 35 -20.08 -19.87 6.00
N LEU A 36 -18.91 -19.20 6.04
CA LEU A 36 -17.69 -19.75 6.65
C LEU A 36 -17.55 -19.32 8.13
N GLY A 37 -18.68 -19.12 8.82
CA GLY A 37 -18.76 -18.50 10.15
C GLY A 37 -18.10 -19.25 11.32
N ASN A 38 -17.45 -20.39 11.09
CA ASN A 38 -16.73 -21.16 12.12
C ASN A 38 -15.43 -21.81 11.62
N CYS A 39 -14.96 -21.49 10.42
CA CYS A 39 -13.64 -21.94 9.96
C CYS A 39 -12.62 -20.84 10.29
N ASN A 40 -11.91 -21.00 11.40
CA ASN A 40 -10.71 -20.19 11.66
C ASN A 40 -9.62 -20.62 10.68
N PHE A 41 -9.60 -20.01 9.49
CA PHE A 41 -8.45 -20.11 8.62
C PHE A 41 -7.27 -19.38 9.28
N ILE A 42 -6.41 -20.13 9.94
CA ILE A 42 -5.08 -19.66 10.34
C ILE A 42 -4.26 -19.60 9.05
N GLY A 43 -4.42 -18.53 8.26
CA GLY A 43 -3.67 -18.31 7.01
C GLY A 43 -4.50 -18.01 5.76
N ALA A 44 -5.83 -17.88 5.83
CA ALA A 44 -6.57 -17.17 4.79
C ALA A 44 -6.39 -15.69 5.09
N ASP A 45 -5.27 -15.18 4.59
CA ASP A 45 -4.86 -13.81 4.71
C ASP A 45 -6.00 -12.90 4.24
N THR A 46 -6.68 -12.28 5.19
CA THR A 46 -7.32 -10.98 5.04
C THR A 46 -6.26 -9.88 4.78
N ASN A 47 -5.18 -10.21 4.06
CA ASN A 47 -4.14 -9.29 3.61
C ASN A 47 -4.66 -8.51 2.40
N ARG A 48 -5.70 -7.70 2.62
CA ARG A 48 -5.74 -6.42 1.93
C ARG A 48 -4.49 -5.69 2.39
N ASN A 49 -3.49 -5.64 1.51
CA ASN A 49 -2.27 -4.89 1.76
C ASN A 49 -2.67 -3.42 1.85
N ILE A 50 -2.90 -2.95 3.08
CA ILE A 50 -3.40 -1.60 3.37
C ILE A 50 -2.55 -0.53 2.70
N PHE A 51 -1.25 -0.78 2.50
CA PHE A 51 -0.37 0.13 1.80
C PHE A 51 -0.66 0.19 0.30
N MET A 52 -0.89 -0.95 -0.35
CA MET A 52 -1.27 -1.01 -1.77
C MET A 52 -2.65 -0.40 -2.01
N ASP A 53 -3.61 -0.68 -1.13
CA ASP A 53 -4.96 -0.11 -1.21
C ASP A 53 -4.91 1.42 -1.06
N LEU A 54 -4.19 1.91 -0.05
CA LEU A 54 -4.01 3.33 0.20
C LEU A 54 -3.32 4.02 -0.98
N PHE A 55 -2.25 3.43 -1.51
CA PHE A 55 -1.54 3.97 -2.67
C PHE A 55 -2.42 4.00 -3.91
N SER A 56 -3.22 2.96 -4.15
CA SER A 56 -4.18 2.90 -5.25
C SER A 56 -5.24 4.00 -5.14
N ILE A 57 -5.74 4.30 -3.93
CA ILE A 57 -6.65 5.43 -3.70
C ILE A 57 -5.96 6.77 -4.00
N ILE A 58 -4.69 6.94 -3.65
CA ILE A 58 -3.92 8.16 -3.95
C ILE A 58 -3.77 8.34 -5.46
N GLU A 59 -3.39 7.28 -6.19
CA GLU A 59 -3.29 7.29 -7.65
C GLU A 59 -4.65 7.56 -8.32
N ASP A 60 -5.72 6.92 -7.86
CA ASP A 60 -7.08 7.21 -8.34
C ASP A 60 -7.42 8.69 -8.14
N ARG A 61 -7.11 9.28 -6.98
CA ARG A 61 -7.37 10.72 -6.75
C ARG A 61 -6.55 11.61 -7.66
N LYS A 62 -5.34 11.21 -8.04
CA LYS A 62 -4.49 11.95 -8.98
C LYS A 62 -5.09 11.93 -10.39
N LEU A 63 -5.59 10.78 -10.85
CA LEU A 63 -6.18 10.59 -12.19
C LEU A 63 -7.63 11.06 -12.29
N ASN A 64 -8.41 10.87 -11.23
CA ASN A 64 -9.83 11.18 -11.11
C ASN A 64 -10.07 12.17 -9.95
N PRO A 65 -9.76 13.48 -10.13
CA PRO A 65 -9.84 14.46 -9.07
C PRO A 65 -11.25 14.59 -8.49
N LYS A 66 -11.38 14.53 -7.16
CA LYS A 66 -12.63 14.86 -6.47
C LYS A 66 -12.48 16.18 -5.76
N ASN A 67 -13.27 17.16 -6.18
CA ASN A 67 -13.32 18.48 -5.56
C ASN A 67 -13.52 18.33 -4.04
N ALA A 68 -12.74 19.07 -3.26
CA ALA A 68 -12.64 19.03 -1.79
C ALA A 68 -11.87 17.86 -1.13
N SER A 69 -11.27 16.93 -1.88
CA SER A 69 -10.37 15.92 -1.31
C SER A 69 -9.08 16.54 -0.75
N TYR A 70 -8.64 16.08 0.42
CA TYR A 70 -7.33 16.46 0.98
C TYR A 70 -6.18 16.11 0.02
N THR A 71 -6.17 14.90 -0.54
CA THR A 71 -5.14 14.47 -1.50
C THR A 71 -5.07 15.39 -2.72
N ASN A 72 -6.22 15.80 -3.27
CA ASN A 72 -6.24 16.72 -4.41
C ASN A 72 -5.74 18.12 -4.04
N LYS A 73 -5.98 18.61 -2.82
CA LYS A 73 -5.39 19.88 -2.35
C LYS A 73 -3.87 19.80 -2.34
N LEU A 74 -3.30 18.72 -1.80
CA LEU A 74 -1.86 18.50 -1.79
C LEU A 74 -1.27 18.47 -3.21
N PHE A 75 -1.90 17.75 -4.13
CA PHE A 75 -1.45 17.73 -5.53
C PHE A 75 -1.52 19.11 -6.20
N ASN A 76 -2.58 19.88 -5.92
CA ASN A 76 -2.72 21.24 -6.44
C ASN A 76 -1.69 22.22 -5.85
N GLU A 77 -1.29 22.03 -4.59
CA GLU A 77 -0.24 22.82 -3.92
C GLU A 77 1.18 22.42 -4.37
N GLY A 78 1.34 21.24 -4.96
CA GLY A 78 2.55 20.77 -5.62
C GLY A 78 3.57 20.10 -4.71
N VAL A 79 4.64 19.58 -5.33
CA VAL A 79 5.66 18.73 -4.69
C VAL A 79 6.31 19.41 -3.49
N SER A 80 6.58 20.72 -3.55
CA SER A 80 7.20 21.46 -2.45
C SER A 80 6.37 21.41 -1.16
N ARG A 81 5.04 21.52 -1.28
CA ARG A 81 4.13 21.49 -0.15
C ARG A 81 3.94 20.08 0.40
N ILE A 82 3.91 19.07 -0.47
CA ILE A 82 3.91 17.67 -0.07
C ILE A 82 5.18 17.32 0.71
N ALA A 83 6.35 17.73 0.21
CA ALA A 83 7.64 17.52 0.89
C ALA A 83 7.70 18.24 2.25
N GLN A 84 7.11 19.44 2.36
CA GLN A 84 7.00 20.13 3.64
C GLN A 84 6.22 19.30 4.66
N LYS A 85 5.08 18.71 4.26
CA LYS A 85 4.31 17.82 5.14
C LYS A 85 5.10 16.60 5.58
N VAL A 86 5.85 15.96 4.68
CA VAL A 86 6.74 14.83 5.06
C VAL A 86 7.74 15.23 6.16
N VAL A 87 8.31 16.43 6.09
CA VAL A 87 9.25 16.93 7.12
C VAL A 87 8.55 17.21 8.44
N GLU A 88 7.33 17.77 8.39
CA GLU A 88 6.47 18.02 9.55
C GLU A 88 6.15 16.72 10.29
N GLU A 89 5.57 15.73 9.61
CA GLU A 89 5.20 14.43 10.20
C GLU A 89 6.42 13.64 10.70
N ALA A 90 7.58 13.78 10.04
CA ALA A 90 8.81 13.16 10.52
C ALA A 90 9.29 13.77 11.85
N GLY A 91 9.12 15.08 12.02
CA GLY A 91 9.40 15.77 13.28
C GLY A 91 8.44 15.34 14.38
N GLU A 92 7.14 15.28 14.09
CA GLU A 92 6.10 14.86 15.04
C GLU A 92 6.28 13.40 15.45
N THR A 93 6.54 12.51 14.49
CA THR A 93 6.91 11.11 14.74
C THR A 93 8.11 10.98 15.67
N ALA A 94 9.18 11.75 15.43
CA ALA A 94 10.37 11.71 16.27
C ALA A 94 10.09 12.19 17.70
N ILE A 95 9.28 13.24 17.86
CA ILE A 95 8.86 13.77 19.16
C ILE A 95 8.00 12.73 19.90
N ALA A 96 6.97 12.17 19.25
CA ALA A 96 6.12 11.13 19.82
C ALA A 96 6.93 9.88 20.25
N GLY A 97 7.97 9.55 19.47
CA GLY A 97 8.88 8.45 19.76
C GLY A 97 9.68 8.66 21.06
N VAL A 98 10.09 9.89 21.36
CA VAL A 98 10.85 10.21 22.59
C VAL A 98 9.95 10.47 23.81
N THR A 99 8.70 10.89 23.61
CA THR A 99 7.73 11.10 24.71
C THR A 99 7.11 9.79 25.20
N GLY A 100 7.20 8.72 24.42
CA GLY A 100 6.69 7.39 24.78
C GLY A 100 5.17 7.24 24.66
N GLN A 101 4.50 8.18 23.98
CA GLN A 101 3.07 8.14 23.72
C GLN A 101 2.77 7.23 22.53
N LYS A 102 2.48 5.95 22.78
CA LYS A 102 2.32 4.94 21.72
C LYS A 102 1.19 5.24 20.73
N GLU A 103 0.08 5.79 21.22
CA GLU A 103 -1.09 6.13 20.39
C GLU A 103 -0.77 7.30 19.45
N GLU A 104 -0.17 8.35 19.99
CA GLU A 104 0.34 9.49 19.22
C GLU A 104 1.36 9.02 18.19
N LEU A 105 2.36 8.22 18.60
CA LEU A 105 3.39 7.70 17.69
C LEU A 105 2.78 6.89 16.53
N ALA A 106 1.78 6.05 16.80
CA ALA A 106 1.10 5.32 15.74
C ALA A 106 0.35 6.25 14.77
N SER A 107 -0.26 7.32 15.28
CA SER A 107 -0.90 8.36 14.47
C SER A 107 0.12 9.07 13.57
N GLU A 108 1.21 9.57 14.15
CA GLU A 108 2.23 10.33 13.41
C GLU A 108 2.94 9.48 12.35
N ILE A 109 3.23 8.21 12.66
CA ILE A 109 3.78 7.27 11.67
C ILE A 109 2.80 7.06 10.52
N SER A 110 1.49 6.99 10.81
CA SER A 110 0.47 6.80 9.77
C SER A 110 0.41 8.02 8.84
N ASP A 111 0.45 9.23 9.39
CA ASP A 111 0.47 10.47 8.61
C ASP A 111 1.76 10.62 7.79
N LEU A 112 2.91 10.27 8.38
CA LEU A 112 4.19 10.23 7.67
C LEU A 112 4.13 9.27 6.47
N ILE A 113 3.64 8.04 6.65
CA ILE A 113 3.53 7.05 5.57
C ILE A 113 2.60 7.57 4.47
N TYR A 114 1.43 8.12 4.83
CA TYR A 114 0.50 8.69 3.87
C TYR A 114 1.17 9.79 3.03
N HIS A 115 1.86 10.73 3.68
CA HIS A 115 2.53 11.84 2.99
C HIS A 115 3.71 11.38 2.12
N VAL A 116 4.44 10.34 2.54
CA VAL A 116 5.46 9.69 1.70
C VAL A 116 4.83 9.06 0.46
N PHE A 117 3.67 8.41 0.57
CA PHE A 117 2.97 7.83 -0.58
C PHE A 117 2.49 8.90 -1.58
N VAL A 118 1.93 10.01 -1.07
CA VAL A 118 1.58 11.16 -1.91
C VAL A 118 2.83 11.73 -2.59
N LEU A 119 3.98 11.77 -1.91
CA LEU A 119 5.25 12.23 -2.49
C LEU A 119 5.76 11.29 -3.60
N ILE A 120 5.69 9.98 -3.39
CA ILE A 120 6.02 8.96 -4.40
C ILE A 120 5.16 9.18 -5.66
N SER A 121 3.84 9.28 -5.47
CA SER A 121 2.87 9.53 -6.53
C SER A 121 3.15 10.85 -7.27
N ALA A 122 3.41 11.95 -6.54
CA ALA A 122 3.67 13.27 -7.12
C ALA A 122 4.96 13.31 -7.96
N ASN A 123 5.92 12.43 -7.67
CA ASN A 123 7.15 12.26 -8.45
C ASN A 123 7.04 11.19 -9.55
N ASN A 124 5.84 10.65 -9.80
CA ASN A 124 5.57 9.60 -10.79
C ASN A 124 6.42 8.33 -10.57
N MET A 125 6.68 8.00 -9.31
CA MET A 125 7.32 6.76 -8.91
C MET A 125 6.26 5.73 -8.53
N SER A 126 6.56 4.45 -8.74
CA SER A 126 5.71 3.37 -8.25
C SER A 126 6.11 2.92 -6.85
N LEU A 127 5.14 2.42 -6.09
CA LEU A 127 5.42 1.82 -4.78
C LEU A 127 6.36 0.59 -4.89
N GLU A 128 6.26 -0.13 -6.00
CA GLU A 128 7.13 -1.28 -6.34
C GLU A 128 8.61 -0.89 -6.36
N GLN A 129 8.96 0.29 -6.89
CA GLN A 129 10.34 0.77 -6.89
C GLN A 129 10.89 0.95 -5.47
N VAL A 130 10.05 1.38 -4.52
CA VAL A 130 10.42 1.52 -3.12
C VAL A 130 10.57 0.15 -2.45
N PHE A 131 9.66 -0.79 -2.75
CA PHE A 131 9.75 -2.17 -2.24
C PHE A 131 11.00 -2.90 -2.74
N GLN A 132 11.39 -2.68 -3.99
CA GLN A 132 12.61 -3.24 -4.55
C GLN A 132 13.87 -2.70 -3.85
N GLU A 133 13.91 -1.40 -3.56
CA GLU A 133 14.98 -0.78 -2.80
C GLU A 133 15.04 -1.33 -1.36
N LEU A 134 13.90 -1.44 -0.67
CA LEU A 134 13.83 -2.03 0.67
C LEU A 134 14.27 -3.50 0.69
N SER A 135 13.88 -4.27 -0.33
CA SER A 135 14.31 -5.68 -0.48
C SER A 135 15.83 -5.77 -0.64
N THR A 136 16.40 -4.89 -1.45
CA THR A 136 17.86 -4.79 -1.65
C THR A 136 18.58 -4.44 -0.33
N ARG A 137 18.02 -3.55 0.49
CA ARG A 137 18.58 -3.22 1.81
C ARG A 137 18.57 -4.40 2.76
N ARG A 138 17.44 -5.11 2.85
CA ARG A 138 17.30 -6.33 3.65
C ARG A 138 18.34 -7.38 3.26
N GLU A 139 18.52 -7.61 1.96
CA GLU A 139 19.49 -8.57 1.44
C GLU A 139 20.95 -8.15 1.70
N SER A 140 21.23 -6.86 1.70
CA SER A 140 22.55 -6.30 2.00
C SER A 140 22.83 -6.09 3.50
N GLY A 141 21.90 -6.44 4.38
CA GLY A 141 22.04 -6.35 5.83
C GLY A 141 22.08 -4.91 6.38
N LYS A 142 21.50 -3.95 5.64
CA LYS A 142 21.29 -2.57 6.06
C LYS A 142 19.86 -2.37 6.53
#